data_AF-A0A973NTD2-F1
#
_entry.id   AF-A0A973NTD2-F1
#
_cell.length_a   1.000
_cell.length_b   1.000
_cell.length_c   1.000
_cell.angle_alpha   90.00
_cell.angle_beta   90.00
_cell.angle_gamma   90.00
#
_symmetry.space_group_name_H-M   'P 1'
#
loop_
_entity.id
_entity.type
_entity.pdbx_description
1 polymer ?
#
loop_
_entity_poly.entity_id
_entity_poly.type
_entity_poly.pdbx_seq_one_letter_code
_entity_poly.pdbx_strand_id
1 'polypeptide(L)'
;MTRSQREQNRAFLKALRRTGNIRLAAQEVGLKYGTVQHRRRAHPAFAQQCATALAFAQARLNGGGRKPLSPTPRPLRGEGHRTVGGEPHLVRLRDGTIQMKRSVAGRLTCGAEQAFLLALSATCNVSLAAAAVGASPRAFYRRKKQCPAFAREMRMALQRGYDALELALTESMLASAHEHDDWRHNDPPAIPPMTTAQALQLLYLHQKEARLTAEPDYLKRRRGESHAAHSERVIRMAEERDRRAREEFEVAEAERWERGEPPFGPAGEEVRRKLGLPDLAQVTGWSRADPAKEPHGDSALFGGWRIEDMEAKRERDDWDWSER
;
A
#
# COMPACT_ATOMS: atom_id res chain seq x y z
N MET A 1 13.32 -48.70 39.64
CA MET A 1 12.12 -47.85 39.36
C MET A 1 10.87 -48.67 39.60
N THR A 2 9.91 -48.21 40.41
CA THR A 2 8.70 -49.00 40.73
C THR A 2 7.72 -49.05 39.54
N ARG A 3 6.79 -50.02 39.52
CA ARG A 3 5.78 -50.14 38.44
C ARG A 3 4.94 -48.87 38.30
N SER A 4 4.44 -48.34 39.42
CA SER A 4 3.68 -47.09 39.47
C SER A 4 4.48 -45.91 38.90
N GLN A 5 5.78 -45.79 39.21
CA GLN A 5 6.64 -44.75 38.66
C GLN A 5 6.80 -44.87 37.13
N ARG A 6 6.88 -46.10 36.59
CA ARG A 6 6.95 -46.34 35.14
C ARG A 6 5.66 -45.90 34.43
N GLU A 7 4.50 -46.17 35.01
CA GLU A 7 3.20 -45.74 34.48
C GLU A 7 3.05 -44.21 34.51
N GLN A 8 3.42 -43.57 35.61
CA GLN A 8 3.47 -42.11 35.72
C GLN A 8 4.40 -41.49 34.67
N ASN A 9 5.57 -42.08 34.46
CA ASN A 9 6.51 -41.63 33.43
C ASN A 9 5.93 -41.79 32.02
N ARG A 10 5.22 -42.89 31.74
CA ARG A 10 4.55 -43.09 30.45
C ARG A 10 3.48 -42.04 30.19
N ALA A 11 2.65 -41.73 31.20
CA ALA A 11 1.64 -40.67 31.12
C ALA A 11 2.28 -39.29 30.90
N PHE A 12 3.35 -38.98 31.66
CA PHE A 12 4.11 -37.75 31.51
C PHE A 12 4.72 -37.59 30.11
N LEU A 13 5.35 -38.63 29.56
CA LEU A 13 5.95 -38.60 28.22
C LEU A 13 4.88 -38.39 27.14
N LYS A 14 3.69 -38.97 27.30
CA LYS A 14 2.54 -38.73 26.40
C LYS A 14 2.10 -37.26 26.44
N ALA A 15 1.97 -36.67 27.63
CA ALA A 15 1.65 -35.25 27.79
C ALA A 15 2.76 -34.33 27.24
N LEU A 16 4.03 -34.70 27.41
CA LEU A 16 5.18 -33.95 26.91
C LEU A 16 5.24 -33.90 25.38
N ARG A 17 4.95 -35.03 24.71
CA ARG A 17 4.83 -35.09 23.23
C ARG A 17 3.74 -34.16 22.69
N ARG A 18 2.69 -33.91 23.47
CA ARG A 18 1.59 -33.02 23.09
C ARG A 18 1.95 -31.55 23.33
N THR A 19 2.52 -31.23 24.49
CA THR A 19 2.66 -29.84 24.94
C THR A 19 4.03 -29.23 24.63
N GLY A 20 5.09 -30.02 24.49
CA GLY A 20 6.46 -29.52 24.36
C GLY A 20 6.98 -28.78 25.61
N ASN A 21 6.23 -28.79 26.72
CA ASN A 21 6.53 -28.02 27.92
C ASN A 21 6.51 -28.93 29.15
N ILE A 22 7.68 -29.12 29.77
CA ILE A 22 7.86 -30.04 30.90
C ILE A 22 7.01 -29.64 32.12
N ARG A 23 6.92 -28.34 32.44
CA ARG A 23 6.13 -27.89 33.58
C ARG A 23 4.65 -28.12 33.37
N LEU A 24 4.16 -27.82 32.16
CA LEU A 24 2.76 -28.04 31.79
C LEU A 24 2.42 -29.54 31.77
N ALA A 25 3.27 -30.37 31.16
CA ALA A 25 3.09 -31.82 31.12
C ALA A 25 3.13 -32.45 32.52
N ALA A 26 3.99 -31.95 33.42
CA ALA A 26 4.03 -32.41 34.81
C ALA A 26 2.74 -32.04 35.55
N GLN A 27 2.26 -30.80 35.38
CA GLN A 27 1.02 -30.33 35.99
C GLN A 27 -0.20 -31.12 35.52
N GLU A 28 -0.29 -31.45 34.22
CA GLU A 28 -1.40 -32.26 33.68
C GLU A 28 -1.46 -33.67 34.25
N VAL A 29 -0.31 -34.24 34.62
CA VAL A 29 -0.22 -35.59 35.20
C VAL A 29 -0.22 -35.54 36.75
N GLY A 30 -0.34 -34.35 37.35
CA GLY A 30 -0.30 -34.18 38.81
C GLY A 30 1.07 -34.41 39.43
N LEU A 31 2.15 -34.37 38.64
CA LEU A 31 3.53 -34.54 39.12
C LEU A 31 4.16 -33.19 39.45
N LYS A 32 4.91 -33.13 40.55
CA LYS A 32 5.76 -31.98 40.86
C LYS A 32 6.91 -31.91 39.84
N TYR A 33 7.18 -30.70 39.34
CA TYR A 33 8.28 -30.44 38.40
C TYR A 33 9.63 -30.97 38.91
N GLY A 34 9.92 -30.75 40.20
CA GLY A 34 11.15 -31.24 40.85
C GLY A 34 11.29 -32.76 40.79
N THR A 35 10.20 -33.51 40.91
CA THR A 35 10.20 -34.98 40.80
C THR A 35 10.59 -35.43 39.39
N VAL A 36 10.08 -34.75 38.36
CA VAL A 36 10.44 -35.04 36.97
C VAL A 36 11.93 -34.74 36.71
N GLN A 37 12.44 -33.61 37.20
CA GLN A 37 13.84 -33.24 37.06
C GLN A 37 14.78 -34.21 37.80
N HIS A 38 14.44 -34.59 39.03
CA HIS A 38 15.19 -35.60 39.78
C HIS A 38 15.26 -36.93 39.03
N ARG A 39 14.11 -37.43 38.54
CA ARG A 39 14.08 -38.67 37.72
C ARG A 39 14.90 -38.55 36.45
N ARG A 40 14.92 -37.37 35.82
CA ARG A 40 15.72 -37.11 34.60
C ARG A 40 17.22 -37.12 34.86
N ARG A 41 17.66 -36.69 36.05
CA ARG A 41 19.07 -36.76 36.47
C ARG A 41 19.47 -38.18 36.89
N ALA A 42 18.60 -38.87 37.63
CA ALA A 42 18.89 -40.19 38.18
C ALA A 42 18.81 -41.34 37.14
N HIS A 43 18.07 -41.17 36.05
CA HIS A 43 17.83 -42.23 35.07
C HIS A 43 18.11 -41.77 33.62
N PRO A 44 19.27 -42.15 33.04
CA PRO A 44 19.66 -41.74 31.69
C PRO A 44 18.64 -42.15 30.60
N ALA A 45 18.09 -43.36 30.68
CA ALA A 45 17.08 -43.84 29.72
C ALA A 45 15.82 -42.95 29.71
N PHE A 46 15.38 -42.46 30.87
CA PHE A 46 14.24 -41.55 30.97
C PHE A 46 14.60 -40.15 30.41
N ALA A 47 15.84 -39.71 30.58
CA ALA A 47 16.32 -38.47 29.98
C ALA A 47 16.29 -38.52 28.44
N GLN A 48 16.74 -39.62 27.84
CA GLN A 48 16.64 -39.86 26.39
C GLN A 48 15.18 -39.90 25.91
N GLN A 49 14.29 -40.57 26.66
CA GLN A 49 12.86 -40.57 26.36
C GLN A 49 12.24 -39.16 26.43
N CYS A 50 12.68 -38.32 27.36
CA CYS A 50 12.24 -36.92 27.43
C CYS A 50 12.75 -36.10 26.22
N ALA A 51 14.02 -36.28 25.83
CA ALA A 51 14.60 -35.60 24.68
C ALA A 51 13.89 -35.98 23.37
N THR A 52 13.66 -37.27 23.14
CA THR A 52 12.89 -37.77 21.99
C THR A 52 11.44 -37.26 22.01
N ALA A 53 10.79 -37.22 23.17
CA ALA A 53 9.44 -36.66 23.30
C ALA A 53 9.38 -35.16 22.98
N LEU A 54 10.39 -34.38 23.38
CA LEU A 54 10.51 -32.96 23.04
C LEU A 54 10.77 -32.75 21.55
N ALA A 55 11.65 -33.55 20.94
CA ALA A 55 11.89 -33.49 19.50
C ALA A 55 10.62 -33.80 18.70
N PHE A 56 9.85 -34.82 19.12
CA PHE A 56 8.56 -35.14 18.52
C PHE A 56 7.53 -34.02 18.69
N ALA A 57 7.45 -33.42 19.89
CA ALA A 57 6.58 -32.28 20.14
C ALA A 57 6.94 -31.10 19.24
N GLN A 58 8.23 -30.79 19.10
CA GLN A 58 8.72 -29.70 18.26
C GLN A 58 8.40 -29.96 16.78
N ALA A 59 8.64 -31.17 16.28
CA ALA A 59 8.28 -31.56 14.91
C ALA A 59 6.76 -31.44 14.67
N ARG A 60 5.93 -31.89 15.62
CA ARG A 60 4.47 -31.81 15.53
C ARG A 60 3.96 -30.37 15.56
N LEU A 61 4.52 -29.53 16.44
CA LEU A 61 4.12 -28.14 16.59
C LEU A 61 4.62 -27.27 15.42
N ASN A 62 5.79 -27.59 14.85
CA ASN A 62 6.30 -26.96 13.62
C ASN A 62 5.53 -27.41 12.37
N GLY A 63 5.23 -28.70 12.25
CA GLY A 63 4.54 -29.30 11.10
C GLY A 63 3.06 -28.92 10.98
N GLY A 64 2.48 -28.34 12.03
CA GLY A 64 1.13 -27.75 12.00
C GLY A 64 1.02 -26.44 11.20
N GLY A 65 2.12 -25.99 10.55
CA GLY A 65 2.21 -24.71 9.84
C GLY A 65 1.32 -24.51 8.61
N ARG A 66 0.48 -25.48 8.23
CA ARG A 66 -0.50 -25.33 7.13
C ARG A 66 -1.76 -26.18 7.37
N LYS A 67 -2.52 -25.91 8.43
CA LYS A 67 -3.97 -26.10 8.33
C LYS A 67 -4.63 -24.73 8.38
N PRO A 68 -5.50 -24.39 7.41
CA PRO A 68 -6.30 -23.19 7.51
C PRO A 68 -7.06 -23.27 8.83
N LEU A 69 -7.41 -22.11 9.39
CA LEU A 69 -8.42 -22.02 10.43
C LEU A 69 -9.55 -23.01 10.07
N SER A 70 -9.62 -24.15 10.76
CA SER A 70 -10.95 -24.73 10.96
C SER A 70 -11.75 -23.58 11.54
N PRO A 71 -12.93 -23.27 10.98
CA PRO A 71 -13.72 -22.16 11.47
C PRO A 71 -13.80 -22.36 12.96
N THR A 72 -13.13 -21.49 13.72
CA THR A 72 -13.38 -21.39 15.15
C THR A 72 -14.89 -21.36 15.25
N PRO A 73 -15.53 -22.21 16.07
CA PRO A 73 -16.97 -22.18 16.22
C PRO A 73 -17.34 -20.72 16.35
N ARG A 74 -18.17 -20.26 15.42
CA ARG A 74 -18.71 -18.90 15.38
C ARG A 74 -19.02 -18.57 16.83
N PRO A 75 -18.39 -17.55 17.45
CA PRO A 75 -18.58 -17.34 18.87
C PRO A 75 -20.09 -17.28 19.09
N LEU A 76 -20.59 -18.25 19.86
CA LEU A 76 -21.94 -18.18 20.39
C LEU A 76 -22.06 -16.78 20.97
N ARG A 77 -23.07 -16.02 20.56
CA ARG A 77 -23.33 -14.67 21.05
C ARG A 77 -23.07 -14.65 22.56
N GLY A 78 -22.03 -13.93 22.99
CA GLY A 78 -21.74 -13.71 24.41
C GLY A 78 -20.48 -14.35 25.00
N GLU A 79 -19.71 -15.21 24.29
CA GLU A 79 -18.40 -15.63 24.82
C GLU A 79 -17.32 -14.59 24.51
N GLY A 80 -16.86 -13.92 25.57
CA GLY A 80 -16.03 -12.72 25.47
C GLY A 80 -14.76 -12.91 24.64
N HIS A 81 -14.38 -11.86 23.93
CA HIS A 81 -13.13 -11.74 23.17
C HIS A 81 -11.86 -11.67 24.05
N ARG A 82 -11.93 -12.22 25.27
CA ARG A 82 -10.87 -12.29 26.26
C ARG A 82 -10.74 -13.71 26.77
N THR A 83 -9.51 -14.11 27.02
CA THR A 83 -9.22 -15.42 27.62
C THR A 83 -9.83 -15.51 29.02
N VAL A 84 -10.52 -16.61 29.32
CA VAL A 84 -11.01 -16.90 30.68
C VAL A 84 -9.83 -17.29 31.59
N GLY A 85 -8.74 -17.74 30.98
CA GLY A 85 -7.50 -18.18 31.65
C GLY A 85 -7.42 -19.70 31.68
N GLY A 86 -6.22 -20.24 31.46
CA GLY A 86 -6.00 -21.68 31.40
C GLY A 86 -6.06 -22.28 29.99
N GLU A 87 -6.55 -21.53 28.99
CA GLU A 87 -6.63 -21.98 27.60
C GLU A 87 -5.23 -22.25 27.02
N PRO A 88 -5.02 -23.36 26.29
CA PRO A 88 -3.75 -23.67 25.69
C PRO A 88 -3.46 -22.77 24.47
N HIS A 89 -2.32 -22.09 24.46
CA HIS A 89 -1.82 -21.35 23.30
C HIS A 89 -0.35 -21.70 23.02
N LEU A 90 0.06 -21.60 21.76
CA LEU A 90 1.42 -21.87 21.33
C LEU A 90 2.29 -20.60 21.45
N VAL A 91 3.49 -20.76 21.99
CA VAL A 91 4.48 -19.69 22.12
C VAL A 91 5.79 -20.17 21.49
N ARG A 92 6.31 -19.37 20.57
CA ARG A 92 7.67 -19.54 20.05
C ARG A 92 8.64 -18.77 20.94
N LEU A 93 9.63 -19.45 21.49
CA LEU A 93 10.67 -18.87 22.33
C LEU A 93 11.78 -18.26 21.46
N ARG A 94 12.65 -17.45 22.08
CA ARG A 94 13.78 -16.79 21.43
C ARG A 94 14.78 -17.78 20.83
N ASP A 95 14.89 -18.97 21.42
CA ASP A 95 15.70 -20.09 20.94
C ASP A 95 15.09 -20.83 19.73
N GLY A 96 13.92 -20.38 19.25
CA GLY A 96 13.20 -20.97 18.13
C GLY A 96 12.32 -22.17 18.49
N THR A 97 12.32 -22.61 19.75
CA THR A 97 11.46 -23.71 20.21
C THR A 97 10.00 -23.29 20.33
N ILE A 98 9.06 -24.19 20.04
CA ILE A 98 7.62 -23.94 20.18
C ILE A 98 7.11 -24.75 21.36
N GLN A 99 6.41 -24.07 22.26
CA GLN A 99 5.84 -24.69 23.45
C GLN A 99 4.37 -24.32 23.60
N MET A 100 3.57 -25.26 24.10
CA MET A 100 2.23 -24.97 24.60
C MET A 100 2.32 -24.36 26.00
N LYS A 101 1.60 -23.27 26.22
CA LYS A 101 1.45 -22.59 27.51
C LYS A 101 -0.03 -22.32 27.78
N ARG A 102 -0.39 -22.13 29.05
CA ARG A 102 -1.72 -21.68 29.44
C ARG A 102 -1.80 -20.15 29.35
N SER A 103 -2.88 -19.64 28.78
CA SER A 103 -3.14 -18.21 28.74
C SER A 103 -3.47 -17.70 30.14
N VAL A 104 -3.04 -16.47 30.43
CA VAL A 104 -3.49 -15.74 31.62
C VAL A 104 -4.89 -15.18 31.31
N ALA A 105 -5.76 -15.10 32.31
CA ALA A 105 -7.08 -14.50 32.16
C ALA A 105 -6.99 -13.03 31.68
N GLY A 106 -7.98 -12.59 30.90
CA GLY A 106 -8.12 -11.20 30.45
C GLY A 106 -7.21 -10.77 29.30
N ARG A 107 -6.51 -11.70 28.63
CA ARG A 107 -5.75 -11.39 27.41
C ARG A 107 -6.65 -11.39 26.17
N LEU A 108 -6.29 -10.57 25.19
CA LEU A 108 -6.92 -10.63 23.86
C LEU A 108 -6.64 -12.00 23.23
N THR A 109 -7.67 -12.63 22.71
CA THR A 109 -7.55 -13.89 21.96
C THR A 109 -7.15 -13.58 20.51
N CYS A 110 -6.64 -14.59 19.79
CA CYS A 110 -6.38 -14.46 18.35
C CYS A 110 -7.69 -14.14 17.58
N GLY A 111 -8.81 -14.75 17.99
CA GLY A 111 -10.13 -14.44 17.42
C GLY A 111 -10.56 -13.00 17.67
N ALA A 112 -10.23 -12.42 18.83
CA ALA A 112 -10.47 -11.01 19.13
C ALA A 112 -9.64 -10.07 18.23
N GLU A 113 -8.36 -10.41 18.02
CA GLU A 113 -7.50 -9.66 17.11
C GLU A 113 -8.04 -9.68 15.68
N GLN A 114 -8.50 -10.83 15.19
CA GLN A 114 -9.06 -10.94 13.85
C GLN A 114 -10.43 -10.25 13.69
N ALA A 115 -11.33 -10.41 14.66
CA ALA A 115 -12.60 -9.68 14.66
C ALA A 115 -12.39 -8.16 14.67
N PHE A 116 -11.38 -7.69 15.41
CA PHE A 116 -11.00 -6.28 15.45
C PHE A 116 -10.47 -5.81 14.10
N LEU A 117 -9.53 -6.55 13.49
CA LEU A 117 -8.96 -6.18 12.19
C LEU A 117 -10.02 -6.17 11.08
N LEU A 118 -10.95 -7.13 11.11
CA LEU A 118 -12.09 -7.16 10.21
C LEU A 118 -12.96 -5.91 10.35
N ALA A 119 -13.38 -5.58 11.58
CA ALA A 119 -14.18 -4.38 11.86
C ALA A 119 -13.44 -3.08 11.52
N LEU A 120 -12.13 -3.04 11.78
CA LEU A 120 -11.28 -1.89 11.45
C LEU A 120 -11.16 -1.69 9.94
N SER A 121 -11.02 -2.78 9.17
CA SER A 121 -10.95 -2.73 7.71
C SER A 121 -12.26 -2.31 7.03
N ALA A 122 -13.39 -2.42 7.73
CA ALA A 122 -14.68 -1.97 7.23
C ALA A 122 -15.01 -0.53 7.61
N THR A 123 -14.49 -0.03 8.74
CA THR A 123 -14.92 1.24 9.34
C THR A 123 -13.84 2.31 9.40
N CYS A 124 -12.57 1.93 9.27
CA CYS A 124 -11.39 2.76 9.54
C CYS A 124 -11.37 3.43 10.94
N ASN A 125 -12.31 3.07 11.82
CA ASN A 125 -12.49 3.71 13.13
C ASN A 125 -12.10 2.73 14.25
N VAL A 126 -10.96 3.01 14.89
CA VAL A 126 -10.41 2.17 15.96
C VAL A 126 -11.35 2.05 17.16
N SER A 127 -12.06 3.12 17.52
CA SER A 127 -12.99 3.11 18.66
C SER A 127 -14.20 2.21 18.38
N LEU A 128 -14.79 2.32 17.19
CA LEU A 128 -15.90 1.46 16.77
C LEU A 128 -15.47 0.00 16.61
N ALA A 129 -14.33 -0.24 15.98
CA ALA A 129 -13.79 -1.59 15.83
C ALA A 129 -13.49 -2.25 17.18
N ALA A 130 -13.00 -1.49 18.16
CA ALA A 130 -12.76 -1.99 19.51
C ALA A 130 -14.07 -2.27 20.25
N ALA A 131 -15.08 -1.40 20.10
CA ALA A 131 -16.41 -1.59 20.66
C ALA A 131 -17.11 -2.84 20.10
N ALA A 132 -16.96 -3.10 18.80
CA ALA A 132 -17.50 -4.31 18.14
C ALA A 132 -16.95 -5.62 18.73
N VAL A 133 -15.74 -5.57 19.30
CA VAL A 133 -15.07 -6.71 19.95
C VAL A 133 -15.24 -6.67 21.48
N GLY A 134 -15.95 -5.69 22.04
CA GLY A 134 -16.11 -5.53 23.48
C GLY A 134 -14.80 -5.29 24.22
N ALA A 135 -13.84 -4.62 23.58
CA ALA A 135 -12.53 -4.31 24.17
C ALA A 135 -12.22 -2.82 24.14
N SER A 136 -11.38 -2.35 25.07
CA SER A 136 -10.92 -0.96 25.06
C SER A 136 -9.93 -0.72 23.91
N PRO A 137 -9.98 0.42 23.19
CA PRO A 137 -8.98 0.77 22.17
C PRO A 137 -7.53 0.69 22.68
N ARG A 138 -7.31 1.08 23.94
CA ARG A 138 -6.00 1.01 24.61
C ARG A 138 -5.38 -0.39 24.60
N ALA A 139 -6.20 -1.45 24.63
CA ALA A 139 -5.71 -2.83 24.57
C ALA A 139 -5.08 -3.14 23.21
N PHE A 140 -5.67 -2.67 22.11
CA PHE A 140 -5.16 -2.85 20.76
C PHE A 140 -3.92 -1.99 20.49
N TYR A 141 -3.86 -0.76 21.00
CA TYR A 141 -2.62 0.04 20.93
C TYR A 141 -1.46 -0.61 21.69
N ARG A 142 -1.72 -1.14 22.89
CA ARG A 142 -0.72 -1.91 23.63
C ARG A 142 -0.27 -3.14 22.84
N ARG A 143 -1.20 -3.83 22.17
CA ARG A 143 -0.91 -4.98 21.32
C ARG A 143 -0.06 -4.60 20.10
N LYS A 144 -0.39 -3.50 19.43
CA LYS A 144 0.40 -2.88 18.34
C LYS A 144 1.84 -2.61 18.76
N LYS A 145 2.05 -2.05 19.96
CA LYS A 145 3.40 -1.79 20.49
C LYS A 145 4.20 -3.07 20.78
N GLN A 146 3.52 -4.14 21.21
CA GLN A 146 4.16 -5.41 21.60
C GLN A 146 4.42 -6.37 20.44
N CYS A 147 3.67 -6.26 19.35
CA CYS A 147 3.69 -7.23 18.25
C CYS A 147 3.81 -6.51 16.89
N PRO A 148 5.01 -6.51 16.27
CA PRO A 148 5.22 -5.90 14.96
C PRO A 148 4.33 -6.49 13.85
N ALA A 149 4.06 -7.80 13.91
CA ALA A 149 3.15 -8.47 12.97
C ALA A 149 1.73 -7.89 13.06
N PHE A 150 1.17 -7.80 14.27
CA PHE A 150 -0.14 -7.17 14.47
C PHE A 150 -0.15 -5.69 14.05
N ALA A 151 0.95 -4.96 14.29
CA ALA A 151 1.04 -3.56 13.86
C ALA A 151 0.98 -3.40 12.33
N ARG A 152 1.58 -4.34 11.58
CA ARG A 152 1.48 -4.39 10.12
C ARG A 152 0.05 -4.70 9.67
N GLU A 153 -0.58 -5.74 10.22
CA GLU A 153 -1.96 -6.09 9.88
C GLU A 153 -2.94 -4.94 10.20
N MET A 154 -2.75 -4.25 11.33
CA MET A 154 -3.56 -3.10 11.70
C MET A 154 -3.38 -1.93 10.72
N ARG A 155 -2.17 -1.71 10.18
CA ARG A 155 -1.92 -0.71 9.14
C ARG A 155 -2.61 -1.09 7.83
N MET A 156 -2.51 -2.36 7.41
CA MET A 156 -3.19 -2.87 6.21
C MET A 156 -4.72 -2.76 6.33
N ALA A 157 -5.27 -3.08 7.50
CA ALA A 157 -6.70 -2.90 7.77
C ALA A 157 -7.11 -1.42 7.68
N LEU A 158 -6.34 -0.49 8.24
CA LEU A 158 -6.60 0.95 8.10
C LEU A 158 -6.56 1.40 6.64
N GLN A 159 -5.57 0.97 5.87
CA GLN A 159 -5.48 1.30 4.45
C GLN A 159 -6.75 0.84 3.71
N ARG A 160 -7.11 -0.44 3.88
CA ARG A 160 -8.30 -1.00 3.22
C ARG A 160 -9.60 -0.27 3.61
N GLY A 161 -9.74 0.09 4.88
CA GLY A 161 -10.89 0.86 5.36
C GLY A 161 -10.91 2.29 4.84
N TYR A 162 -9.73 2.91 4.67
CA TYR A 162 -9.59 4.23 4.06
C TYR A 162 -10.01 4.18 2.58
N ASP A 163 -9.46 3.25 1.79
CA ASP A 163 -9.78 3.09 0.37
C ASP A 163 -11.29 2.87 0.16
N ALA A 164 -11.91 2.05 1.03
CA ALA A 164 -13.36 1.82 1.00
C ALA A 164 -14.18 3.08 1.34
N LEU A 165 -13.73 3.89 2.29
CA LEU A 165 -14.38 5.16 2.64
C LEU A 165 -14.22 6.20 1.52
N GLU A 166 -13.05 6.27 0.90
CA GLU A 166 -12.77 7.17 -0.22
C GLU A 166 -13.65 6.82 -1.44
N LEU A 167 -13.77 5.53 -1.76
CA LEU A 167 -14.68 5.07 -2.80
C LEU A 167 -16.13 5.41 -2.47
N ALA A 168 -16.59 5.09 -1.25
CA ALA A 168 -17.96 5.40 -0.82
C ALA A 168 -18.25 6.91 -0.84
N LEU A 169 -17.28 7.75 -0.47
CA LEU A 169 -17.41 9.21 -0.55
C LEU A 169 -17.54 9.66 -2.02
N THR A 170 -16.70 9.13 -2.90
CA THR A 170 -16.74 9.44 -4.34
C THR A 170 -18.08 9.02 -4.96
N GLU A 171 -18.56 7.81 -4.64
CA GLU A 171 -19.87 7.31 -5.07
C GLU A 171 -21.02 8.18 -4.52
N SER A 172 -20.94 8.61 -3.26
CA SER A 172 -21.96 9.50 -2.66
C SER A 172 -21.99 10.87 -3.32
N MET A 173 -20.81 11.41 -3.69
CA MET A 173 -20.71 12.66 -4.43
C MET A 173 -21.26 12.54 -5.85
N LEU A 174 -21.13 11.38 -6.50
CA LEU A 174 -21.79 11.11 -7.79
C LEU A 174 -23.32 11.06 -7.64
N ALA A 175 -23.84 10.41 -6.60
CA ALA A 175 -25.29 10.36 -6.36
C ALA A 175 -25.86 11.75 -6.07
N SER A 176 -25.19 12.55 -5.24
CA SER A 176 -25.56 13.95 -4.95
C SER A 176 -25.27 14.92 -6.10
N ALA A 177 -24.34 14.60 -7.02
CA ALA A 177 -24.13 15.39 -8.23
C ALA A 177 -25.37 15.39 -9.13
N HIS A 178 -26.24 14.40 -8.98
CA HIS A 178 -27.52 14.29 -9.70
C HIS A 178 -28.73 14.77 -8.89
N GLU A 179 -28.58 15.15 -7.61
CA GLU A 179 -29.72 15.65 -6.78
C GLU A 179 -30.34 16.94 -7.32
N HIS A 180 -29.65 17.65 -8.21
CA HIS A 180 -30.13 18.85 -8.89
C HIS A 180 -30.04 18.74 -10.41
N ASP A 181 -29.98 17.53 -10.98
CA ASP A 181 -29.94 17.31 -12.43
C ASP A 181 -31.33 17.28 -13.09
N ASP A 182 -32.39 17.66 -12.36
CA ASP A 182 -33.76 17.77 -12.89
C ASP A 182 -33.82 18.64 -14.15
N TRP A 183 -32.97 19.66 -14.27
CA TRP A 183 -32.88 20.52 -15.46
C TRP A 183 -32.37 19.79 -16.72
N ARG A 184 -31.69 18.65 -16.57
CA ARG A 184 -31.19 17.82 -17.69
C ARG A 184 -32.24 16.87 -18.27
N HIS A 185 -33.27 16.55 -17.49
CA HIS A 185 -34.29 15.56 -17.81
C HIS A 185 -35.70 16.14 -18.00
N ASN A 186 -35.84 17.47 -17.89
CA ASN A 186 -37.11 18.16 -18.16
C ASN A 186 -37.31 18.40 -19.66
N ASP A 187 -38.57 18.29 -20.11
CA ASP A 187 -38.99 18.86 -21.39
C ASP A 187 -38.77 20.38 -21.32
N PRO A 188 -37.90 20.97 -22.17
CA PRO A 188 -37.63 22.39 -22.09
C PRO A 188 -38.91 23.17 -22.41
N PRO A 189 -39.20 24.26 -21.68
CA PRO A 189 -40.32 25.13 -22.04
C PRO A 189 -40.14 25.64 -23.47
N ALA A 190 -41.26 25.83 -24.18
CA ALA A 190 -41.24 26.35 -25.53
C ALA A 190 -40.45 27.67 -25.58
N ILE A 191 -39.46 27.75 -26.47
CA ILE A 191 -38.64 28.95 -26.64
C ILE A 191 -39.58 30.10 -27.03
N PRO A 192 -39.61 31.22 -26.27
CA PRO A 192 -40.42 32.36 -26.62
C PRO A 192 -40.08 32.88 -28.03
N PRO A 193 -41.06 33.36 -28.81
CA PRO A 193 -40.80 33.89 -30.14
C PRO A 193 -39.81 35.05 -30.04
N MET A 194 -38.69 34.93 -30.75
CA MET A 194 -37.63 35.95 -30.81
C MET A 194 -37.22 36.18 -32.26
N THR A 195 -36.71 37.36 -32.54
CA THR A 195 -36.17 37.69 -33.87
C THR A 195 -34.83 37.00 -34.10
N THR A 196 -34.44 36.80 -35.36
CA THR A 196 -33.16 36.18 -35.73
C THR A 196 -31.96 36.94 -35.16
N ALA A 197 -32.04 38.27 -35.08
CA ALA A 197 -31.00 39.11 -34.49
C ALA A 197 -30.85 38.86 -32.98
N GLN A 198 -31.96 38.73 -32.25
CA GLN A 198 -31.96 38.40 -30.82
C GLN A 198 -31.38 36.99 -30.57
N ALA A 199 -31.71 36.03 -31.41
CA ALA A 199 -31.15 34.67 -31.34
C ALA A 199 -29.62 34.66 -31.54
N LEU A 200 -29.13 35.37 -32.56
CA LEU A 200 -27.70 35.49 -32.81
C LEU A 200 -26.95 36.20 -31.67
N GLN A 201 -27.56 37.21 -31.05
CA GLN A 201 -26.99 37.90 -29.89
C GLN A 201 -26.85 36.97 -28.68
N LEU A 202 -27.88 36.17 -28.37
CA LEU A 202 -27.83 35.18 -27.28
C LEU A 202 -26.77 34.10 -27.53
N LEU A 203 -26.66 33.60 -28.77
CA LEU A 203 -25.63 32.64 -29.14
C LEU A 203 -24.22 33.19 -28.95
N TYR A 204 -23.98 34.44 -29.33
CA TYR A 204 -22.68 35.10 -29.17
C TYR A 204 -22.31 35.28 -27.69
N LEU A 205 -23.26 35.73 -26.85
CA LEU A 205 -23.02 35.98 -25.42
C LEU A 205 -22.63 34.71 -24.66
N HIS A 206 -23.29 33.57 -24.94
CA HIS A 206 -23.05 32.31 -24.22
C HIS A 206 -22.12 31.34 -24.96
N GLN A 207 -21.58 31.71 -26.12
CA GLN A 207 -20.69 30.86 -26.91
C GLN A 207 -19.50 30.35 -26.09
N LYS A 208 -18.90 31.22 -25.28
CA LYS A 208 -17.72 30.90 -24.48
C LYS A 208 -18.04 30.00 -23.30
N GLU A 209 -19.21 30.13 -22.70
CA GLU A 209 -19.63 29.30 -21.57
C GLU A 209 -20.11 27.92 -22.03
N ALA A 210 -20.79 27.84 -23.17
CA ALA A 210 -21.40 26.61 -23.66
C ALA A 210 -20.45 25.70 -24.46
N ARG A 211 -19.44 26.26 -25.16
CA ARG A 211 -18.56 25.49 -26.06
C ARG A 211 -17.09 25.48 -25.68
N LEU A 212 -16.61 26.51 -24.99
CA LEU A 212 -15.24 26.55 -24.50
C LEU A 212 -15.28 26.10 -23.05
N THR A 213 -14.40 25.19 -22.66
CA THR A 213 -14.22 24.83 -21.25
C THR A 213 -13.92 26.13 -20.51
N ALA A 214 -14.88 26.63 -19.73
CA ALA A 214 -14.68 27.87 -19.01
C ALA A 214 -13.39 27.73 -18.19
N GLU A 215 -12.49 28.72 -18.31
CA GLU A 215 -11.24 28.67 -17.55
C GLU A 215 -11.57 28.49 -16.06
N PRO A 216 -10.96 27.50 -15.39
CA PRO A 216 -11.12 27.33 -13.96
C PRO A 216 -10.90 28.65 -13.22
N ASP A 217 -11.69 28.93 -12.19
CA ASP A 217 -11.71 30.25 -11.55
C ASP A 217 -10.34 30.72 -11.01
N TYR A 218 -9.44 29.78 -10.69
CA TYR A 218 -8.08 30.10 -10.26
C TYR A 218 -7.17 30.60 -11.39
N LEU A 219 -7.51 30.36 -12.66
CA LEU A 219 -6.83 30.89 -13.84
C LEU A 219 -7.39 32.25 -14.28
N LYS A 220 -8.53 32.69 -13.76
CA LYS A 220 -9.07 34.01 -14.09
C LYS A 220 -8.25 35.13 -13.44
N ARG A 221 -8.17 36.28 -14.13
CA ARG A 221 -7.59 37.50 -13.57
C ARG A 221 -8.49 38.05 -12.47
N ARG A 222 -7.90 38.37 -11.31
CA ARG A 222 -8.65 38.94 -10.19
C ARG A 222 -8.99 40.40 -10.46
N ARG A 223 -10.09 40.89 -9.87
CA ARG A 223 -10.48 42.29 -10.00
C ARG A 223 -9.42 43.20 -9.36
N GLY A 224 -8.86 44.11 -10.16
CA GLY A 224 -7.77 45.02 -9.73
C GLY A 224 -6.36 44.46 -9.88
N GLU A 225 -6.19 43.21 -10.35
CA GLU A 225 -4.88 42.63 -10.63
C GLU A 225 -4.31 43.19 -11.94
N SER A 226 -3.04 43.60 -11.93
CA SER A 226 -2.33 44.01 -13.14
C SER A 226 -2.07 42.81 -14.06
N HIS A 227 -1.92 43.05 -15.36
CA HIS A 227 -1.66 41.97 -16.31
C HIS A 227 -0.35 41.22 -16.00
N ALA A 228 0.70 41.93 -15.59
CA ALA A 228 1.98 41.33 -15.21
C ALA A 228 1.83 40.42 -13.97
N ALA A 229 1.16 40.89 -12.92
CA ALA A 229 0.93 40.10 -11.71
C ALA A 229 0.10 38.84 -11.99
N HIS A 230 -0.86 38.93 -12.91
CA HIS A 230 -1.64 37.79 -13.36
C HIS A 230 -0.77 36.75 -14.09
N SER A 231 0.05 37.18 -15.05
CA SER A 231 0.97 36.31 -15.80
C SER A 231 1.99 35.63 -14.87
N GLU A 232 2.62 36.37 -13.97
CA GLU A 232 3.57 35.81 -13.00
C GLU A 232 2.93 34.75 -12.11
N ARG A 233 1.70 35.00 -11.64
CA ARG A 233 0.95 34.04 -10.83
C ARG A 233 0.65 32.75 -11.59
N VAL A 234 0.23 32.86 -12.85
CA VAL A 234 -0.08 31.69 -13.69
C VAL A 234 1.19 30.90 -14.02
N ILE A 235 2.29 31.58 -14.36
CA ILE A 235 3.61 30.96 -14.59
C ILE A 235 4.07 30.21 -13.35
N ARG A 236 4.02 30.84 -12.18
CA ARG A 236 4.39 30.21 -10.92
C ARG A 236 3.56 28.97 -10.61
N MET A 237 2.25 29.00 -10.88
CA MET A 237 1.40 27.82 -10.71
C MET A 237 1.80 26.68 -11.66
N ALA A 238 2.18 27.01 -12.90
CA ALA A 238 2.67 26.03 -13.87
C ALA A 238 4.02 25.43 -13.44
N GLU A 239 4.97 26.26 -13.02
CA GLU A 239 6.27 25.84 -12.51
C GLU A 239 6.16 24.96 -11.27
N GLU A 240 5.25 25.29 -10.34
CA GLU A 240 4.98 24.46 -9.17
C GLU A 240 4.37 23.11 -9.56
N ARG A 241 3.51 23.07 -10.59
CA ARG A 241 2.96 21.82 -11.11
C ARG A 241 4.03 20.96 -11.75
N ASP A 242 4.89 21.55 -12.57
CA ASP A 242 5.99 20.86 -13.22
C ASP A 242 7.03 20.36 -12.22
N ARG A 243 7.30 21.13 -11.16
CA ARG A 243 8.17 20.70 -10.06
C ARG A 243 7.62 19.47 -9.35
N ARG A 244 6.34 19.47 -8.98
CA ARG A 244 5.70 18.30 -8.35
C ARG A 244 5.72 17.08 -9.28
N ALA A 245 5.45 17.27 -10.56
CA ALA A 245 5.50 16.19 -11.54
C ALA A 245 6.92 15.60 -11.67
N ARG A 246 7.97 16.44 -11.58
CA ARG A 246 9.37 15.98 -11.54
C ARG A 246 9.69 15.23 -10.25
N GLU A 247 9.29 15.76 -9.09
CA GLU A 247 9.46 15.09 -7.79
C GLU A 247 8.76 13.72 -7.78
N GLU A 248 7.51 13.65 -8.28
CA GLU A 248 6.76 12.40 -8.45
C GLU A 248 7.47 11.43 -9.38
N PHE A 249 8.00 11.91 -10.51
CA PHE A 249 8.79 11.10 -11.43
C PHE A 249 10.08 10.58 -10.79
N GLU A 250 10.81 11.42 -10.06
CA GLU A 250 12.05 11.04 -9.36
C GLU A 250 11.78 10.01 -8.26
N VAL A 251 10.69 10.16 -7.49
CA VAL A 251 10.24 9.19 -6.50
C VAL A 251 9.87 7.87 -7.19
N ALA A 252 9.11 7.93 -8.28
CA ALA A 252 8.74 6.74 -9.04
C ALA A 252 9.96 6.01 -9.62
N GLU A 253 10.96 6.73 -10.12
CA GLU A 253 12.23 6.17 -10.59
C GLU A 253 13.07 5.58 -9.43
N ALA A 254 13.09 6.22 -8.27
CA ALA A 254 13.79 5.70 -7.09
C ALA A 254 13.17 4.38 -6.58
N GLU A 255 11.84 4.34 -6.44
CA GLU A 255 11.10 3.11 -6.07
C GLU A 255 11.30 1.97 -7.07
N ARG A 256 11.60 2.33 -8.32
CA ARG A 256 11.83 1.40 -9.42
C ARG A 256 13.25 0.86 -9.44
N TRP A 257 14.24 1.70 -9.14
CA TRP A 257 15.61 1.25 -8.89
C TRP A 257 15.70 0.33 -7.67
N GLU A 258 14.95 0.61 -6.60
CA GLU A 258 14.85 -0.27 -5.43
C GLU A 258 14.26 -1.65 -5.78
N ARG A 259 13.36 -1.70 -6.78
CA ARG A 259 12.81 -2.95 -7.33
C ARG A 259 13.75 -3.66 -8.30
N GLY A 260 14.88 -3.05 -8.67
CA GLY A 260 15.83 -3.60 -9.64
C GLY A 260 15.31 -3.59 -11.08
N GLU A 261 14.33 -2.74 -11.39
CA GLU A 261 13.79 -2.57 -12.74
C GLU A 261 14.69 -1.60 -13.55
N PRO A 262 15.05 -1.92 -14.81
CA PRO A 262 15.93 -1.08 -15.62
C PRO A 262 15.28 0.29 -15.89
N PRO A 263 16.00 1.41 -16.09
CA PRO A 263 15.45 2.79 -16.20
C PRO A 263 14.45 3.07 -17.33
N PHE A 264 14.19 2.10 -18.22
CA PHE A 264 13.02 2.09 -19.11
C PHE A 264 12.40 0.71 -18.99
N GLY A 265 11.08 0.60 -18.74
CA GLY A 265 10.50 -0.66 -18.31
C GLY A 265 10.74 -1.76 -19.33
N PRO A 266 10.35 -3.03 -19.04
CA PRO A 266 10.33 -4.06 -20.08
C PRO A 266 9.59 -3.57 -21.34
N ALA A 267 8.57 -2.72 -21.18
CA ALA A 267 7.88 -2.05 -22.29
C ALA A 267 8.76 -1.05 -23.07
N GLY A 268 9.68 -0.31 -22.45
CA GLY A 268 10.54 0.67 -23.12
C GLY A 268 11.66 0.03 -23.93
N GLU A 269 12.31 -1.01 -23.41
CA GLU A 269 13.27 -1.82 -24.16
C GLU A 269 12.61 -2.62 -25.27
N GLU A 270 11.44 -3.23 -25.02
CA GLU A 270 10.68 -3.91 -26.07
C GLU A 270 10.19 -2.95 -27.15
N VAL A 271 9.73 -1.75 -26.80
CA VAL A 271 9.32 -0.72 -27.76
C VAL A 271 10.52 -0.24 -28.58
N ARG A 272 11.69 -0.02 -27.98
CA ARG A 272 12.92 0.31 -28.74
C ARG A 272 13.32 -0.81 -29.69
N ARG A 273 13.31 -2.06 -29.22
CA ARG A 273 13.61 -3.23 -30.04
C ARG A 273 12.60 -3.39 -31.19
N LYS A 274 11.31 -3.14 -30.94
CA LYS A 274 10.25 -3.16 -31.96
C LYS A 274 10.38 -2.04 -32.99
N LEU A 275 10.80 -0.85 -32.55
CA LEU A 275 10.98 0.33 -33.40
C LEU A 275 12.37 0.43 -34.06
N GLY A 276 13.29 -0.51 -33.78
CA GLY A 276 14.65 -0.50 -34.32
C GLY A 276 15.49 0.70 -33.87
N LEU A 277 15.16 1.29 -32.72
CA LEU A 277 15.87 2.44 -32.19
C LEU A 277 17.25 2.00 -31.65
N PRO A 278 18.36 2.65 -32.07
CA PRO A 278 19.69 2.29 -31.61
C PRO A 278 19.84 2.51 -30.10
N ASP A 279 20.79 1.80 -29.50
CA ASP A 279 21.13 2.01 -28.09
C ASP A 279 21.62 3.45 -27.91
N LEU A 280 21.04 4.16 -26.92
CA LEU A 280 21.39 5.56 -26.65
C LEU A 280 22.85 5.69 -26.18
N ALA A 281 23.45 4.62 -25.64
CA ALA A 281 24.88 4.58 -25.36
C ALA A 281 25.76 4.66 -26.62
N GLN A 282 25.19 4.31 -27.80
CA GLN A 282 25.84 4.42 -29.11
C GLN A 282 25.57 5.77 -29.80
N VAL A 283 24.66 6.59 -29.26
CA VAL A 283 24.41 7.95 -29.77
C VAL A 283 25.53 8.87 -29.27
N THR A 284 26.69 8.76 -29.93
CA THR A 284 27.77 9.74 -29.81
C THR A 284 27.52 10.87 -30.81
N GLY A 285 27.25 12.09 -30.34
CA GLY A 285 27.00 13.24 -31.21
C GLY A 285 26.03 14.29 -30.67
N TRP A 286 25.25 13.97 -29.64
CA TRP A 286 24.66 15.00 -28.80
C TRP A 286 25.78 15.59 -27.94
N SER A 287 26.13 16.85 -28.22
CA SER A 287 27.34 17.49 -27.74
C SER A 287 27.50 17.37 -26.23
N ARG A 288 28.52 16.62 -25.79
CA ARG A 288 29.30 17.07 -24.63
C ARG A 288 29.87 18.42 -25.07
N ALA A 289 29.34 19.51 -24.51
CA ALA A 289 29.88 20.84 -24.77
C ALA A 289 31.38 20.79 -24.46
N ASP A 290 32.19 21.05 -25.49
CA ASP A 290 33.63 21.15 -25.32
C ASP A 290 33.89 22.36 -24.40
N PRO A 291 34.44 22.15 -23.19
CA PRO A 291 34.57 23.22 -22.20
C PRO A 291 35.56 24.32 -22.62
N ALA A 292 36.36 24.08 -23.66
CA ALA A 292 37.28 25.06 -24.22
C ALA A 292 36.67 25.91 -25.36
N LYS A 293 35.42 25.65 -25.76
CA LYS A 293 34.77 26.35 -26.87
C LYS A 293 33.99 27.54 -26.32
N GLU A 294 34.34 28.76 -26.76
CA GLU A 294 33.60 29.96 -26.35
C GLU A 294 32.12 29.84 -26.73
N PRO A 295 31.19 30.11 -25.78
CA PRO A 295 29.76 30.10 -26.07
C PRO A 295 29.45 31.16 -27.13
N HIS A 296 28.75 30.75 -28.19
CA HIS A 296 28.32 31.68 -29.23
C HIS A 296 27.31 32.68 -28.65
N GLY A 297 27.34 33.92 -29.15
CA GLY A 297 26.45 35.01 -28.69
C GLY A 297 24.96 34.71 -28.85
N ASP A 298 24.12 35.61 -28.32
CA ASP A 298 22.67 35.48 -28.03
C ASP A 298 21.71 35.04 -29.18
N SER A 299 22.21 34.61 -30.33
CA SER A 299 21.40 34.07 -31.43
C SER A 299 21.36 32.54 -31.40
N ALA A 300 20.17 31.98 -31.17
CA ALA A 300 19.95 30.54 -31.03
C ALA A 300 20.26 29.76 -32.33
N LEU A 301 21.06 28.69 -32.20
CA LEU A 301 21.35 27.73 -33.26
C LEU A 301 20.25 26.67 -33.35
N PHE A 302 19.63 26.50 -34.53
CA PHE A 302 18.75 25.37 -34.80
C PHE A 302 19.52 24.34 -35.65
N GLY A 303 19.92 23.23 -35.04
CA GLY A 303 20.47 22.08 -35.77
C GLY A 303 21.80 22.30 -36.51
N GLY A 304 22.61 23.29 -36.13
CA GLY A 304 23.96 23.49 -36.69
C GLY A 304 24.00 24.14 -38.09
N TRP A 305 22.86 24.62 -38.61
CA TRP A 305 22.79 25.38 -39.87
C TRP A 305 22.39 26.83 -39.56
N ARG A 306 23.07 27.81 -40.16
CA ARG A 306 22.62 29.21 -40.12
C ARG A 306 21.55 29.44 -41.19
N ILE A 307 20.60 30.33 -40.90
CA ILE A 307 19.61 30.78 -41.91
C ILE A 307 20.31 31.46 -43.09
N GLU A 308 21.37 32.22 -42.80
CA GLU A 308 22.25 32.86 -43.80
C GLU A 308 22.92 31.83 -44.72
N ASP A 309 23.29 30.65 -44.20
CA ASP A 309 23.85 29.56 -45.00
C ASP A 309 22.79 28.88 -45.89
N MET A 310 21.51 28.90 -45.47
CA MET A 310 20.40 28.45 -46.30
C MET A 310 20.06 29.45 -47.41
N GLU A 311 20.12 30.75 -47.13
CA GLU A 311 19.92 31.81 -48.12
C GLU A 311 21.04 31.82 -49.17
N ALA A 312 22.31 31.72 -48.75
CA ALA A 312 23.47 31.65 -49.65
C ALA A 312 23.54 30.34 -50.46
N LYS A 313 22.83 29.30 -50.05
CA LYS A 313 22.64 28.07 -50.82
C LYS A 313 21.51 28.22 -51.83
N ARG A 314 20.41 28.89 -51.44
CA ARG A 314 19.30 29.21 -52.32
C ARG A 314 19.72 30.11 -53.49
N GLU A 315 20.53 31.13 -53.23
CA GLU A 315 21.10 31.99 -54.28
C GLU A 315 22.07 31.24 -55.21
N ARG A 316 22.75 30.20 -54.70
CA ARG A 316 23.63 29.35 -55.50
C ARG A 316 22.86 28.39 -56.41
N ASP A 317 21.76 27.84 -55.89
CA ASP A 317 20.88 26.93 -56.64
C ASP A 317 20.01 27.68 -57.66
N ASP A 318 19.69 28.97 -57.42
CA ASP A 318 18.98 29.84 -58.39
C ASP A 318 19.88 30.28 -59.57
N TRP A 319 21.21 30.23 -59.44
CA TRP A 319 22.16 30.57 -60.53
C TRP A 319 22.32 29.44 -61.57
N ASP A 320 22.02 28.19 -61.19
CA ASP A 320 22.21 27.00 -62.03
C ASP A 320 21.01 26.71 -62.96
N TRP A 321 19.93 27.50 -62.86
CA TRP A 321 18.72 27.39 -63.70
C TRP A 321 18.67 28.35 -64.90
N SER A 322 19.65 29.25 -65.06
CA SER A 322 19.71 30.23 -66.15
C SER A 322 20.58 29.85 -67.36
N GLU A 323 21.24 28.69 -67.37
CA GLU A 323 22.06 28.21 -68.51
C GLU A 323 21.57 26.88 -69.14
N ARG A 324 20.25 26.65 -69.20
CA ARG A 324 19.66 25.61 -70.07
C ARG A 324 18.56 26.15 -70.97
#